data_AF-A0A101WBH2-F1
#
_entry.id   AF-A0A101WBH2-F1
#
_cell.length_a   1.000
_cell.length_b   1.000
_cell.length_c   1.000
_cell.angle_alpha   90.00
_cell.angle_beta   90.00
_cell.angle_gamma   90.00
#
_symmetry.space_group_name_H-M   'P 1'
#
loop_
_entity.id
_entity.type
_entity.pdbx_description
1 polymer ?
#
loop_
_entity_poly.entity_id
_entity_poly.type
_entity_poly.pdbx_seq_one_letter_code
_entity_poly.pdbx_strand_id
1 'polypeptide(L)' 'MLELVAGIRSEEYYVKMMIAWYFATALAKQYETAVLYIQEQRLEKWTHNKAIQKAVESYRISDEAKAYLRTLKVK' A
#
# COMPACT_ATOMS: atom_id res chain seq x y z
N MET A 1 -6.93 -12.63 -1.71
CA MET A 1 -5.45 -12.50 -1.64
C MET A 1 -5.01 -11.27 -0.84
N LEU A 2 -5.56 -10.09 -1.10
CA LEU A 2 -5.29 -8.86 -0.32
C LEU A 2 -5.36 -9.10 1.19
N GLU A 3 -6.44 -9.75 1.64
CA GLU A 3 -6.66 -10.09 3.04
C GLU A 3 -5.53 -10.91 3.66
N LEU A 4 -5.07 -11.94 2.95
CA LEU A 4 -3.99 -12.80 3.42
C LEU A 4 -2.70 -11.99 3.63
N VAL A 5 -2.33 -11.16 2.64
CA VAL A 5 -1.12 -10.35 2.71
C VAL A 5 -1.25 -9.25 3.76
N ALA A 6 -2.43 -8.64 3.89
CA ALA A 6 -2.72 -7.64 4.91
C ALA A 6 -2.64 -8.20 6.33
N GLY A 7 -2.86 -9.50 6.52
CA GLY A 7 -2.73 -10.17 7.82
C GLY A 7 -1.29 -10.48 8.24
N ILE A 8 -0.31 -10.39 7.33
CA ILE A 8 1.09 -10.70 7.65
C ILE A 8 1.67 -9.61 8.57
N ARG A 9 2.28 -10.05 9.67
CA ARG A 9 3.06 -9.20 10.59
C ARG A 9 4.44 -9.82 10.75
N SER A 10 5.47 -9.04 10.46
CA SER A 10 6.85 -9.51 10.46
C SER A 10 7.80 -8.33 10.61
N GLU A 11 8.85 -8.50 11.41
CA GLU A 11 9.93 -7.52 11.52
C GLU A 11 10.98 -7.65 10.40
N GLU A 12 11.01 -8.80 9.72
CA GLU A 12 11.94 -9.05 8.60
C GLU A 12 11.74 -8.05 7.45
N TYR A 13 12.83 -7.35 7.12
CA TYR A 13 12.81 -6.25 6.15
C TYR A 13 12.23 -6.66 4.79
N TYR A 14 12.64 -7.81 4.24
CA TYR A 14 12.17 -8.26 2.94
C TYR A 14 10.71 -8.68 2.93
N VAL A 15 10.19 -9.19 4.07
CA VAL A 15 8.76 -9.47 4.22
C VAL A 15 7.97 -8.17 4.23
N LYS A 16 8.42 -7.16 5.00
CA LYS A 16 7.79 -5.83 4.98
C LYS A 16 7.82 -5.19 3.59
N MET A 17 8.94 -5.32 2.87
CA MET A 17 9.06 -4.83 1.49
C MET A 17 8.13 -5.57 0.52
N MET A 18 8.00 -6.89 0.65
CA MET A 18 7.07 -7.68 -0.15
C MET A 18 5.63 -7.19 0.02
N ILE A 19 5.18 -6.96 1.27
CA ILE A 19 3.84 -6.42 1.55
C ILE A 19 3.68 -5.05 0.86
N ALA A 20 4.67 -4.16 1.02
CA ALA A 20 4.63 -2.82 0.43
C ALA A 20 4.54 -2.84 -1.10
N TRP A 21 5.36 -3.64 -1.79
CA TRP A 21 5.32 -3.77 -3.24
C TRP A 21 4.06 -4.47 -3.75
N TYR A 22 3.56 -5.45 -3.00
CA TYR A 22 2.31 -6.13 -3.32
C TYR A 22 1.15 -5.12 -3.32
N PHE A 23 1.01 -4.32 -2.26
CA PHE A 23 -0.04 -3.31 -2.18
C PHE A 23 0.14 -2.17 -3.18
N ALA A 24 1.38 -1.72 -3.45
CA ALA A 24 1.63 -0.76 -4.53
C ALA A 24 1.20 -1.30 -5.90
N THR A 25 1.43 -2.59 -6.16
CA THR A 25 0.99 -3.25 -7.39
C THR A 25 -0.53 -3.40 -7.43
N ALA A 26 -1.15 -3.75 -6.30
CA ALA A 26 -2.60 -3.86 -6.19
C ALA A 26 -3.29 -2.50 -6.43
N LEU A 27 -2.74 -1.41 -5.87
CA LEU A 27 -3.21 -0.05 -6.14
C LEU A 27 -3.14 0.31 -7.62
N ALA A 28 -2.19 -0.27 -8.37
CA ALA A 28 -2.06 -0.04 -9.81
C ALA A 28 -2.93 -0.96 -10.70
N LYS A 29 -3.50 -2.03 -10.14
CA LYS A 29 -4.21 -3.06 -10.93
C LYS A 29 -5.67 -3.25 -10.53
N GLN A 30 -6.02 -2.90 -9.30
CA GLN A 30 -7.34 -3.07 -8.70
C GLN A 30 -7.54 -2.01 -7.61
N TYR A 31 -7.47 -0.74 -8.04
CA TYR A 31 -7.39 0.43 -7.16
C TYR A 31 -8.55 0.49 -6.17
N GLU A 32 -9.78 0.31 -6.66
CA GLU A 32 -11.04 0.43 -5.92
C GLU A 32 -11.07 -0.50 -4.71
N THR A 33 -10.49 -1.70 -4.82
CA THR A 33 -10.40 -2.65 -3.71
C THR A 33 -9.16 -2.42 -2.85
N ALA A 34 -8.01 -2.13 -3.46
CA ALA A 34 -6.75 -1.97 -2.73
C ALA A 34 -6.70 -0.72 -1.85
N VAL A 35 -7.35 0.37 -2.29
CA VAL A 35 -7.37 1.65 -1.56
C VAL A 35 -8.10 1.52 -0.22
N LEU A 36 -9.10 0.64 -0.10
CA LEU A 36 -9.82 0.39 1.16
C LEU A 36 -8.87 -0.08 2.27
N TYR A 37 -7.89 -0.94 1.95
CA TYR A 37 -6.90 -1.41 2.91
C TYR A 37 -5.98 -0.29 3.43
N ILE A 38 -5.75 0.74 2.62
CA ILE A 38 -4.99 1.93 2.99
C ILE A 38 -5.89 2.92 3.76
N GLN A 39 -7.16 3.09 3.39
CA GLN A 39 -8.09 3.95 4.13
C GLN A 39 -8.37 3.41 5.54
N GLU A 40 -8.58 2.10 5.65
CA GLU A 40 -8.88 1.41 6.91
C GLU A 40 -7.62 1.06 7.72
N GLN A 41 -6.43 1.50 7.27
CA GLN A 41 -5.15 1.28 7.96
C GLN A 41 -4.88 -0.18 8.33
N ARG A 42 -5.19 -1.11 7.41
CA ARG A 42 -5.14 -2.56 7.67
C ARG A 42 -3.73 -3.16 7.67
N LEU A 43 -2.76 -2.38 7.20
CA LEU A 43 -1.34 -2.74 7.18
C LEU A 43 -0.63 -2.19 8.40
N GLU A 44 0.47 -2.83 8.80
CA GLU A 44 1.36 -2.25 9.81
C GLU A 44 1.92 -0.91 9.28
N LYS A 45 2.05 0.08 10.16
CA LYS A 45 2.38 1.48 9.84
C LYS A 45 3.55 1.64 8.86
N TRP A 46 4.64 0.91 9.03
CA TRP A 46 5.77 0.97 8.09
C TRP A 46 5.35 0.46 6.71
N THR A 47 4.73 -0.72 6.64
CA THR A 47 4.28 -1.31 5.37
C THR A 47 3.22 -0.47 4.67
N HIS A 48 2.32 0.15 5.43
CA HIS A 48 1.31 1.10 4.95
C HIS A 48 1.94 2.29 4.24
N ASN A 49 2.81 3.01 4.94
CA ASN A 49 3.47 4.20 4.40
C ASN A 49 4.41 3.85 3.23
N LYS A 50 5.04 2.68 3.28
CA LYS A 50 5.92 2.18 2.20
C LYS A 50 5.12 1.79 0.97
N ALA A 51 3.95 1.18 1.12
CA ALA A 51 3.04 0.88 0.02
C ALA A 51 2.58 2.16 -0.69
N ILE A 52 2.18 3.19 0.08
CA ILE A 52 1.84 4.52 -0.47
C ILE A 52 3.04 5.10 -1.23
N GLN A 53 4.24 5.06 -0.64
CA GLN A 53 5.45 5.55 -1.31
C GLN A 53 5.67 4.85 -2.66
N LYS A 54 5.60 3.52 -2.68
CA LYS A 54 5.85 2.73 -3.89
C LYS A 54 4.76 2.90 -4.95
N ALA A 55 3.50 3.08 -4.53
CA ALA A 55 2.41 3.43 -5.44
C ALA A 55 2.63 4.82 -6.06
N VAL A 56 3.06 5.80 -5.26
CA VAL A 56 3.31 7.16 -5.72
C VAL A 56 4.50 7.28 -6.68
N GLU A 57 5.53 6.46 -6.49
CA GLU A 57 6.70 6.36 -7.40
C GLU A 57 6.36 5.66 -8.73
N SER A 58 5.19 5.02 -8.85
CA SER A 58 4.78 4.27 -10.04
C SER A 58 4.15 5.18 -11.10
N TYR A 59 4.54 4.99 -12.37
CA TYR A 59 3.87 5.60 -13.53
C TYR A 59 2.49 5.00 -13.84
N ARG A 60 2.09 3.90 -13.17
CA ARG A 60 0.81 3.21 -13.40
C ARG A 60 -0.35 3.78 -12.58
N ILE A 61 -0.09 4.78 -11.74
CA ILE A 61 -1.09 5.46 -10.89
C ILE A 61 -1.26 6.88 -11.44
N SER A 62 -2.51 7.36 -11.56
CA SER A 62 -2.79 8.74 -11.99
C SER A 62 -2.32 9.75 -10.94
N ASP A 63 -2.07 10.99 -11.33
CA ASP A 63 -1.56 12.00 -10.40
C ASP A 63 -2.59 12.38 -9.33
N GLU A 64 -3.90 12.31 -9.65
CA GLU A 64 -4.99 12.49 -8.69
C GLU A 64 -4.97 11.39 -7.62
N ALA A 65 -4.84 10.13 -8.05
CA ALA A 65 -4.73 8.99 -7.12
C ALA A 65 -3.46 9.09 -6.27
N LYS A 66 -2.32 9.52 -6.83
CA LYS A 66 -1.09 9.78 -6.05
C LYS A 66 -1.30 10.89 -5.02
N ALA A 67 -1.97 11.98 -5.39
CA ALA A 67 -2.26 13.08 -4.48
C ALA A 67 -3.13 12.61 -3.32
N TYR A 68 -4.17 11.82 -3.61
CA TYR A 68 -5.02 11.21 -2.61
C TYR A 68 -4.26 10.25 -1.67
N LEU A 69 -3.49 9.31 -2.21
CA LEU A 69 -2.74 8.34 -1.41
C LEU A 69 -1.76 9.02 -0.43
N ARG A 70 -1.19 10.17 -0.79
CA ARG A 70 -0.29 10.91 0.12
C ARG A 70 -1.00 11.41 1.38
N THR A 71 -2.30 11.70 1.32
CA THR A 71 -3.08 12.15 2.49
C THR A 71 -3.33 11.03 3.49
N LEU A 72 -3.24 9.77 3.04
CA LEU A 72 -3.51 8.58 3.84
C LEU A 72 -2.29 8.05 4.60
N LYS A 73 -1.13 8.74 4.57
CA LYS A 73 0.04 8.32 5.36
C LYS A 73 -0.23 8.43 6.87
N VAL A 74 0.18 7.42 7.61
CA VAL A 74 0.02 7.34 9.07
C VAL A 74 1.22 8.00 9.75
N LYS A 75 0.96 8.92 10.71
CA LYS A 75 1.98 9.62 11.50
C LYS A 75 2.59 8.73 12.57
#